data_AF-A0A8J5ZCF7-F1
#
_entry.id   AF-A0A8J5ZCF7-F1
#
_cell.length_a   1.000
_cell.length_b   1.000
_cell.length_c   1.000
_cell.angle_alpha   90.00
_cell.angle_beta   90.00
_cell.angle_gamma   90.00
#
_symmetry.space_group_name_H-M   'P 1'
#
loop_
_entity.id
_entity.type
_entity.pdbx_description
1 polymer ?
#
loop_
_entity_poly.entity_id
_entity_poly.type
_entity_poly.pdbx_seq_one_letter_code
_entity_poly.pdbx_strand_id
1 'polypeptide(L)'
;MDWLTLHDAVINCKRKIIDLQSQNDEIVRIKSNELNGLQAVLDSKMIERKIESVLVVCEYLDVFPEELSGLPPIREVEFGIELVPWTTPISIALYRMAPTELRELKAQLQELIDRGFARPSFSP
;
A
#
# COMPACT_ATOMS: atom_id res chain seq x y z
N MET A 1 -10.97 28.03 -20.45
CA MET A 1 -9.67 27.33 -20.26
C MET A 1 -8.99 28.00 -19.07
N ASP A 2 -9.73 28.16 -17.96
CA ASP A 2 -9.51 29.30 -17.04
C ASP A 2 -8.75 28.87 -15.79
N TRP A 3 -8.59 27.56 -15.62
CA TRP A 3 -7.87 26.95 -14.51
C TRP A 3 -6.37 27.26 -14.56
N LEU A 4 -5.76 27.27 -15.76
CA LEU A 4 -4.33 27.60 -15.91
C LEU A 4 -4.04 29.06 -15.56
N THR A 5 -4.95 29.96 -15.94
CA THR A 5 -4.85 31.39 -15.61
C THR A 5 -5.12 31.64 -14.12
N LEU A 6 -6.03 30.87 -13.50
CA LEU A 6 -6.31 30.94 -12.06
C LEU A 6 -5.09 30.59 -11.20
N HIS A 7 -4.22 29.70 -11.68
CA HIS A 7 -3.04 29.20 -10.94
C HIS A 7 -1.69 29.71 -11.49
N ASP A 8 -1.74 30.80 -12.27
CA ASP A 8 -0.59 31.43 -12.95
C ASP A 8 0.37 30.41 -13.59
N ALA A 9 -0.21 29.44 -14.31
CA ALA A 9 0.52 28.33 -14.86
C ALA A 9 1.41 28.74 -16.04
N VAL A 10 2.71 28.48 -15.95
CA VAL A 10 3.69 28.74 -17.01
C VAL A 10 4.04 27.45 -17.72
N ILE A 11 3.65 27.33 -18.99
CA ILE A 11 3.92 26.14 -19.82
C ILE A 11 5.15 26.39 -20.70
N ASN A 12 6.21 25.61 -20.49
CA ASN A 12 7.40 25.59 -21.34
C ASN A 12 7.39 24.36 -22.25
N CYS A 13 6.81 24.52 -23.45
CA CYS A 13 6.69 23.44 -24.43
C CYS A 13 8.06 22.92 -24.91
N LYS A 14 9.08 23.79 -25.02
CA LYS A 14 10.43 23.39 -25.47
C LYS A 14 11.10 22.43 -24.48
N ARG A 15 10.88 22.64 -23.18
CA ARG A 15 11.45 21.82 -22.11
C ARG A 15 10.49 20.73 -21.62
N LYS A 16 9.27 20.68 -22.16
CA LYS A 16 8.17 19.80 -21.72
C LYS A 16 7.89 19.94 -20.20
N ILE A 17 7.82 21.19 -19.73
CA ILE A 17 7.64 21.55 -18.31
C ILE A 17 6.39 22.41 -18.13
N ILE A 18 5.69 22.20 -17.01
CA ILE A 18 4.63 23.07 -16.50
C ILE A 18 5.05 23.53 -15.11
N ASP A 19 5.16 24.84 -14.89
CA ASP A 19 5.39 25.46 -13.59
C ASP A 19 4.04 26.01 -13.09
N LEU A 20 3.65 25.68 -11.85
CA LEU A 20 2.41 26.15 -11.20
C LEU A 20 2.77 26.93 -9.93
N GLN A 21 2.13 28.08 -9.71
CA GLN A 21 2.33 28.85 -8.48
C GLN A 21 1.33 28.40 -7.41
N SER A 22 1.85 27.94 -6.27
CA SER A 22 1.07 27.57 -5.10
C SER A 22 0.65 28.80 -4.30
N GLN A 23 -0.35 28.65 -3.43
CA GLN A 23 -0.84 29.71 -2.55
C GLN A 23 0.23 30.23 -1.55
N ASN A 24 1.29 29.45 -1.34
CA ASN A 24 2.42 29.79 -0.46
C ASN A 24 3.61 30.43 -1.22
N ASP A 25 3.40 30.88 -2.46
CA ASP A 25 4.44 31.41 -3.37
C ASP A 25 5.51 30.37 -3.77
N GLU A 26 5.26 29.09 -3.50
CA GLU A 26 6.11 27.99 -3.96
C GLU A 26 5.78 27.60 -5.41
N ILE A 27 6.80 27.42 -6.25
CA ILE A 27 6.64 26.97 -7.63
C ILE A 27 6.73 25.45 -7.71
N VAL A 28 5.64 24.80 -8.11
CA VAL A 28 5.58 23.36 -8.36
C VAL A 28 5.90 23.10 -9.84
N ARG A 29 7.02 22.42 -10.09
CA ARG A 29 7.50 22.11 -11.44
C ARG A 29 7.17 20.67 -11.84
N ILE A 30 6.34 20.50 -12.85
CA ILE A 30 5.97 19.20 -13.44
C ILE A 30 6.76 19.03 -14.73
N LYS A 31 7.52 17.93 -14.86
CA LYS A 31 8.29 17.61 -16.06
C LYS A 31 7.84 16.27 -16.63
N SER A 32 7.49 16.25 -17.92
CA SER A 32 7.22 15.01 -18.62
C SER A 32 8.55 14.28 -18.85
N ASN A 33 8.72 13.09 -18.25
CA ASN A 33 9.83 12.20 -18.62
C ASN A 33 9.40 11.35 -19.82
N GLU A 34 10.32 10.97 -20.71
CA GLU A 34 10.04 10.15 -21.90
C GLU A 34 9.89 8.66 -21.56
N LEU A 35 9.20 8.36 -20.46
CA LEU A 35 8.82 7.00 -20.09
C LEU A 35 7.31 6.90 -20.23
N ASN A 36 6.93 6.03 -21.18
CA ASN A 36 5.58 5.65 -21.54
C ASN A 36 4.62 5.64 -20.36
N GLY A 37 3.52 6.41 -20.49
CA GLY A 37 2.26 6.27 -19.76
C GLY A 37 2.34 5.88 -18.29
N LEU A 38 2.09 6.86 -17.41
CA LEU A 38 1.93 6.71 -15.95
C LEU A 38 3.22 6.64 -15.14
N GLN A 39 3.97 7.74 -15.14
CA GLN A 39 4.68 8.15 -13.93
C GLN A 39 4.88 9.66 -13.94
N ALA A 40 3.92 10.38 -13.36
CA ALA A 40 4.26 11.63 -12.70
C ALA A 40 5.17 11.22 -11.54
N VAL A 41 6.48 11.18 -11.81
CA VAL A 41 7.51 10.94 -10.80
C VAL A 41 7.48 12.17 -9.90
N LEU A 42 6.65 12.10 -8.86
CA LEU A 42 7.01 12.74 -7.60
C LEU A 42 8.37 12.13 -7.26
N ASP A 43 9.41 12.95 -7.35
CA ASP A 43 10.77 12.62 -6.96
C ASP A 43 10.69 11.81 -5.65
N SER A 44 11.24 10.59 -5.60
CA SER A 44 11.01 9.71 -4.44
C SER A 44 11.57 10.33 -3.15
N LYS A 45 12.52 11.27 -3.28
CA LYS A 45 12.99 12.17 -2.21
C LYS A 45 11.93 13.11 -1.63
N MET A 46 10.88 13.40 -2.37
CA MET A 46 9.75 14.24 -1.95
C MET A 46 8.62 13.43 -1.34
N ILE A 47 8.51 12.13 -1.64
CA ILE A 47 7.55 11.20 -1.00
C ILE A 47 8.06 10.77 0.39
N GLU A 48 9.37 10.81 0.62
CA GLU A 48 9.96 10.79 1.97
C GLU A 48 9.62 12.06 2.79
N ARG A 49 8.88 13.03 2.24
CA ARG A 49 8.13 13.96 3.10
C ARG A 49 7.08 13.13 3.81
N LYS A 50 7.45 12.68 5.02
CA LYS A 50 6.67 12.00 6.05
C LYS A 50 5.22 11.84 5.61
N ILE A 51 4.78 10.62 5.35
CA ILE A 51 3.35 10.29 5.18
C ILE A 51 2.54 10.90 6.35
N GLU A 52 3.17 11.05 7.52
CA GLU A 52 2.74 11.84 8.70
C GLU A 52 2.47 13.34 8.45
N SER A 53 2.66 13.87 7.24
CA SER A 53 2.33 15.25 6.83
C SER A 53 1.06 15.34 5.99
N VAL A 54 0.51 14.19 5.59
CA VAL A 54 -0.83 14.10 4.99
C VAL A 54 -1.83 14.27 6.12
N LEU A 55 -2.56 15.38 6.13
CA LEU A 55 -3.51 15.73 7.20
C LEU A 55 -4.44 14.57 7.60
N VAL A 56 -4.95 13.84 6.62
CA VAL A 56 -5.82 12.67 6.86
C VAL A 56 -5.09 11.55 7.61
N VAL A 57 -3.80 11.30 7.33
CA VAL A 57 -3.05 10.28 8.07
C VAL A 57 -2.77 10.71 9.50
N CYS A 58 -2.46 12.01 9.71
CA CYS A 58 -2.28 12.56 11.06
C CYS A 58 -3.55 12.43 11.92
N GLU A 59 -4.71 12.57 11.31
CA GLU A 59 -6.01 12.45 11.99
C GLU A 59 -6.35 11.01 12.41
N TYR A 60 -5.80 10.00 11.73
CA TYR A 60 -6.12 8.58 11.93
C TYR A 60 -4.85 7.72 12.08
N LEU A 61 -3.88 8.17 12.87
CA LEU A 61 -2.62 7.43 13.11
C LEU A 61 -2.85 6.04 13.73
N ASP A 62 -3.95 5.86 14.46
CA ASP A 62 -4.39 4.58 15.03
C ASP A 62 -4.86 3.58 13.97
N VAL A 63 -5.32 4.06 12.81
CA VAL A 63 -5.76 3.24 11.65
C VAL A 63 -4.59 2.88 10.74
N PHE A 64 -3.51 3.67 10.74
CA PHE A 64 -2.31 3.47 9.92
C PHE A 64 -1.04 3.21 10.77
N PRO A 65 -1.02 2.21 11.66
CA PRO A 65 0.20 1.88 12.39
C PRO A 65 1.24 1.26 11.44
N GLU A 66 2.53 1.45 11.75
CA GLU A 66 3.64 0.83 11.01
C GLU A 66 3.53 -0.71 11.02
N GLU A 67 3.01 -1.27 12.12
CA GLU A 67 2.75 -2.69 12.28
C GLU A 67 1.33 -2.96 12.80
N LEU A 68 0.71 -4.04 12.31
CA LEU A 68 -0.61 -4.46 12.76
C LEU A 68 -0.51 -5.08 14.17
N SER A 69 -1.30 -4.54 15.11
CA SER A 69 -1.31 -4.95 16.52
C SER A 69 -2.01 -6.28 16.81
N GLY A 70 -2.77 -6.81 15.84
CA GLY A 70 -3.46 -8.09 15.96
C GLY A 70 -4.67 -8.17 15.03
N LEU A 71 -5.54 -9.15 15.30
CA LEU A 71 -6.78 -9.31 14.55
C LEU A 71 -7.69 -8.07 14.69
N PRO A 72 -8.43 -7.71 13.63
CA PRO A 72 -9.41 -6.65 13.74
C PRO A 72 -10.47 -7.01 14.81
N PRO A 73 -11.12 -6.00 15.42
CA PRO A 73 -12.23 -6.25 16.33
C PRO A 73 -13.29 -7.17 15.72
N ILE A 74 -13.93 -7.97 16.57
CA ILE A 74 -15.03 -8.85 16.16
C ILE A 74 -16.09 -8.00 15.46
N ARG A 75 -16.39 -8.35 14.20
CA ARG A 75 -17.44 -7.69 13.41
C ARG A 75 -18.75 -8.42 13.65
N GLU A 76 -19.87 -7.70 13.54
CA GLU A 76 -21.22 -8.29 13.61
C GLU A 76 -21.49 -9.26 12.46
N VAL A 77 -20.77 -9.10 11.34
CA VAL A 77 -20.87 -9.94 10.15
C VAL A 77 -19.67 -10.88 10.09
N GLU A 78 -19.93 -12.18 10.11
CA GLU A 78 -18.92 -13.20 9.84
C GLU A 78 -18.67 -13.35 8.34
N PHE A 79 -17.40 -13.52 7.96
CA PHE A 79 -17.04 -13.85 6.58
C PHE A 79 -17.21 -15.35 6.35
N GLY A 80 -18.22 -15.73 5.58
CA GLY A 80 -18.43 -17.11 5.11
C GLY A 80 -17.73 -17.38 3.78
N ILE A 81 -17.11 -18.55 3.62
CA ILE A 81 -16.63 -19.04 2.33
C ILE A 81 -17.67 -20.04 1.81
N GLU A 82 -18.49 -19.61 0.86
CA GLU A 82 -19.48 -20.48 0.20
C GLU A 82 -18.77 -21.40 -0.80
N LEU A 83 -18.95 -22.71 -0.63
CA LEU A 83 -18.42 -23.71 -1.57
C LEU A 83 -19.49 -24.06 -2.61
N VAL A 84 -19.04 -24.30 -3.84
CA VAL A 84 -19.90 -24.88 -4.88
C VAL A 84 -20.39 -26.25 -4.40
N PRO A 85 -21.68 -26.59 -4.55
CA PRO A 85 -22.20 -27.90 -4.19
C PRO A 85 -21.32 -29.03 -4.75
N TRP A 86 -21.13 -30.07 -3.95
CA TRP A 86 -20.27 -31.25 -4.26
C TRP A 86 -18.76 -31.01 -4.26
N THR A 87 -18.29 -29.83 -3.82
CA THR A 87 -16.86 -29.60 -3.60
C THR A 87 -16.40 -30.35 -2.35
N THR A 88 -15.34 -31.14 -2.48
CA THR A 88 -14.70 -31.85 -1.36
C THR A 88 -13.40 -31.15 -0.95
N PRO A 89 -12.97 -31.24 0.32
CA PRO A 89 -11.66 -30.77 0.75
C PRO A 89 -10.54 -31.39 -0.09
N ILE A 90 -9.47 -30.63 -0.29
CA ILE A 90 -8.29 -31.06 -1.03
C ILE A 90 -7.11 -31.10 -0.06
N SER A 91 -6.48 -32.27 0.04
CA SER A 91 -5.25 -32.46 0.81
C SER A 91 -4.07 -32.66 -0.14
N ILE A 92 -3.11 -31.73 -0.12
CA ILE A 92 -1.91 -31.76 -0.97
C ILE A 92 -0.69 -31.83 -0.05
N ALA A 93 0.27 -32.69 -0.42
CA ALA A 93 1.54 -32.78 0.30
C ALA A 93 2.34 -31.49 0.17
N LEU A 94 3.00 -31.08 1.26
CA LEU A 94 3.85 -29.89 1.28
C LEU A 94 5.03 -30.05 0.31
N TYR A 95 5.36 -28.97 -0.40
CA TYR A 95 6.57 -28.92 -1.22
C TYR A 95 7.84 -29.04 -0.37
N ARG A 96 8.88 -29.65 -0.95
CA ARG A 96 10.19 -29.75 -0.28
C ARG A 96 10.89 -28.39 -0.32
N MET A 97 11.26 -27.89 0.85
CA MET A 97 11.99 -26.64 1.04
C MET A 97 13.41 -26.91 1.52
N ALA A 98 14.35 -26.04 1.16
CA ALA A 98 15.71 -26.07 1.68
C ALA A 98 15.75 -25.71 3.18
N PRO A 99 16.80 -26.08 3.94
CA PRO A 99 16.87 -25.78 5.37
C PRO A 99 16.74 -24.29 5.72
N THR A 100 17.28 -23.40 4.87
CA THR A 100 17.20 -21.94 5.07
C THR A 100 15.78 -21.43 4.91
N GLU A 101 15.06 -21.89 3.89
CA GLU A 101 13.65 -21.54 3.64
C GLU A 101 12.75 -22.05 4.76
N LEU A 102 12.99 -23.28 5.22
CA LEU A 102 12.22 -23.86 6.32
C LEU A 102 12.43 -23.09 7.64
N ARG A 103 13.64 -22.56 7.87
CA ARG A 103 13.92 -21.71 9.05
C ARG A 103 13.15 -20.40 8.98
N GLU A 104 13.17 -19.75 7.82
CA GLU A 104 12.43 -18.50 7.60
C GLU A 104 10.92 -18.70 7.75
N LEU A 105 10.37 -19.75 7.12
CA LEU A 105 8.96 -20.09 7.23
C LEU A 105 8.54 -20.31 8.69
N LYS A 106 9.38 -20.99 9.48
CA LYS A 106 9.10 -21.20 10.91
C LYS A 106 9.10 -19.89 11.70
N ALA A 107 10.01 -18.96 11.39
CA ALA A 107 10.06 -17.66 12.06
C ALA A 107 8.79 -16.85 11.77
N GLN A 108 8.39 -16.76 10.50
CA GLN A 108 7.18 -16.06 10.08
C GLN A 108 5.91 -16.70 10.65
N LEU A 109 5.84 -18.05 10.66
CA LEU A 109 4.69 -18.75 11.24
C LEU A 109 4.58 -18.49 12.74
N GLN A 110 5.70 -18.47 13.47
CA GLN A 110 5.69 -18.16 14.89
C GLN A 110 5.19 -16.74 15.14
N GLU A 111 5.65 -15.76 14.37
CA GLU A 111 5.17 -14.39 14.46
C GLU A 111 3.65 -14.30 14.23
N LEU A 112 3.12 -15.00 13.23
CA LEU A 112 1.67 -15.01 12.96
C LEU A 112 0.87 -15.66 14.09
N ILE A 113 1.41 -16.68 14.76
CA ILE A 113 0.78 -17.31 15.92
C ILE A 113 0.81 -16.36 17.13
N ASP A 114 1.96 -15.73 17.38
CA ASP A 114 2.14 -14.82 18.51
C ASP A 114 1.24 -13.57 18.38
N ARG A 115 1.04 -13.08 17.15
CA ARG A 115 0.09 -11.99 16.83
C ARG A 115 -1.39 -12.45 16.79
N GLY A 116 -1.66 -13.75 16.92
CA GLY A 116 -3.01 -14.32 16.90
C GLY A 116 -3.67 -14.40 15.52
N PHE A 117 -2.92 -14.16 14.44
CA PHE A 117 -3.41 -14.27 13.06
C PHE A 117 -3.57 -15.72 12.59
N ALA A 118 -2.77 -16.63 13.16
CA ALA A 118 -2.83 -18.06 12.87
C ALA A 118 -2.98 -18.87 14.16
N ARG A 119 -3.57 -20.06 14.03
CA ARG A 119 -3.63 -21.05 15.12
C ARG A 119 -3.50 -22.46 14.55
N PRO A 120 -2.99 -23.42 15.35
CA PRO A 120 -3.04 -24.83 14.98
C PRO A 120 -4.47 -25.28 14.66
N SER A 121 -4.62 -26.11 13.64
CA SER A 121 -5.92 -26.65 13.21
C SER A 121 -5.78 -28.07 12.69
N PHE A 122 -6.92 -28.76 12.60
CA PHE A 122 -7.04 -30.09 12.00
C PHE A 122 -8.06 -30.00 10.86
N SER A 123 -7.56 -29.71 9.66
CA SER A 123 -8.38 -29.66 8.44
C SER A 123 -8.56 -31.06 7.83
N PRO A 124 -9.75 -31.41 7.35
CA PRO A 124 -10.04 -32.70 6.71
C PRO A 124 -9.40 -32.87 5.34
#